data_AF-A0A1M7U577-F1
#
_entry.id   AF-A0A1M7U577-F1
#
_cell.length_a   1.000
_cell.length_b   1.000
_cell.length_c   1.000
_cell.angle_alpha   90.00
_cell.angle_beta   90.00
_cell.angle_gamma   90.00
#
_symmetry.space_group_name_H-M   'P 1'
#
loop_
_entity.id
_entity.type
_entity.pdbx_description
1 polymer ?
#
loop_
_entity_poly.entity_id
_entity_poly.type
_entity_poly.pdbx_seq_one_letter_code
_entity_poly.pdbx_strand_id
1 'polypeptide(L)'
;MKKSPKVIVSILCIILFLAVGFIVKQPAQVPGVKVEMTEVLPNGQSKVIPPLMSANGEDLLWILEKQTLLEGLIADKIAADRDKVRIHLAAEPSGDAAEILSCAVTLAVEQELKEETLDAIPDLIVEEVAEAGTQQAILRKEDITIMNNKGEVLYPGAERLLP
;
A
#
# COMPACT_ATOMS: atom_id res chain seq x y z
N MET A 1 -66.92 -6.47 11.51
CA MET A 1 -66.41 -7.18 12.71
C MET A 1 -65.61 -6.20 13.56
N LYS A 2 -66.11 -5.79 14.74
CA LYS A 2 -65.35 -4.92 15.66
C LYS A 2 -64.21 -5.75 16.25
N LYS A 3 -62.96 -5.42 15.91
CA LYS A 3 -61.79 -6.11 16.48
C LYS A 3 -61.80 -5.89 17.99
N SER A 4 -61.77 -6.98 18.75
CA SER A 4 -61.73 -6.97 20.22
C SER A 4 -60.56 -6.09 20.69
N PRO A 5 -60.74 -5.23 21.71
CA PRO A 5 -59.67 -4.37 22.22
C PRO A 5 -58.43 -5.17 22.65
N LYS A 6 -58.61 -6.44 23.06
CA LYS A 6 -57.50 -7.36 23.39
C LYS A 6 -56.62 -7.69 22.18
N VAL A 7 -57.21 -7.77 20.99
CA VAL A 7 -56.49 -8.04 19.73
C VAL A 7 -55.68 -6.81 19.30
N ILE A 8 -56.23 -5.62 19.51
CA ILE A 8 -55.54 -4.35 19.20
C ILE A 8 -54.33 -4.17 20.11
N VAL A 9 -54.46 -4.44 21.41
CA VAL A 9 -53.36 -4.37 22.38
C VAL A 9 -52.26 -5.39 22.06
N SER A 10 -52.62 -6.62 21.67
CA SER A 10 -51.65 -7.64 21.29
C SER A 10 -50.82 -7.26 20.06
N ILE A 11 -51.45 -6.69 19.03
CA ILE A 11 -50.75 -6.21 17.82
C ILE A 11 -49.82 -5.05 18.18
N LEU A 12 -50.26 -4.13 19.05
CA LEU A 12 -49.44 -3.01 19.49
C LEU A 12 -48.18 -3.47 20.23
N CYS A 13 -48.28 -4.48 21.10
CA CYS A 13 -47.13 -5.06 21.79
C CYS A 13 -46.11 -5.70 20.84
N ILE A 14 -46.57 -6.40 19.79
CA ILE A 14 -45.69 -7.05 18.81
C ILE A 14 -44.89 -5.99 18.03
N ILE A 15 -45.54 -4.90 17.62
CA ILE A 15 -44.87 -3.79 16.91
C ILE A 15 -43.82 -3.14 17.80
N LEU A 16 -44.12 -2.96 19.10
CA LEU A 16 -43.19 -2.40 20.07
C LEU A 16 -41.96 -3.29 20.27
N PHE A 17 -42.14 -4.61 20.37
CA PHE A 17 -41.03 -5.56 20.47
C PHE A 17 -40.14 -5.57 19.22
N LEU A 18 -40.74 -5.49 18.02
CA LEU A 18 -39.99 -5.41 16.76
C LEU A 18 -39.20 -4.11 16.63
N ALA A 19 -39.78 -2.97 17.05
CA ALA A 19 -39.10 -1.68 17.04
C ALA A 19 -37.89 -1.66 17.98
N VAL A 20 -38.02 -2.21 19.20
CA VAL A 20 -36.90 -2.32 20.16
C VAL A 20 -35.81 -3.25 19.62
N GLY A 21 -36.17 -4.40 19.03
CA GLY A 21 -35.20 -5.31 18.41
C GLY A 21 -34.42 -4.69 17.25
N PHE A 22 -35.03 -3.75 16.52
CA PHE A 22 -34.37 -3.02 15.43
C PHE A 22 -33.41 -1.95 15.95
N ILE A 23 -33.73 -1.28 17.06
CA ILE A 23 -32.86 -0.27 17.70
C ILE A 23 -31.59 -0.92 18.29
N VAL A 24 -31.71 -2.11 18.90
CA VAL A 24 -30.56 -2.81 19.53
C VAL A 24 -29.58 -3.39 18.50
N LYS A 25 -30.02 -3.62 17.26
CA LYS A 25 -29.21 -4.17 16.16
C LYS A 25 -28.58 -3.13 15.23
N GLN A 26 -28.78 -1.83 15.47
CA GLN A 26 -27.99 -0.85 14.74
C GLN A 26 -26.53 -0.97 15.22
N PRO A 27 -25.57 -1.32 14.33
CA PRO A 27 -24.17 -1.24 14.71
C PRO A 27 -23.93 0.20 15.12
N ALA A 28 -23.48 0.40 16.36
CA ALA A 28 -23.04 1.71 16.81
C ALA A 28 -22.10 2.25 15.72
N GLN A 29 -22.48 3.36 15.08
CA GLN A 29 -21.52 4.12 14.29
C GLN A 29 -20.50 4.63 15.29
N VAL A 30 -19.45 3.85 15.51
CA VAL A 30 -18.26 4.30 16.22
C VAL A 30 -17.81 5.54 15.45
N PRO A 31 -17.82 6.74 16.06
CA PRO A 31 -17.36 7.93 15.38
C PRO A 31 -15.91 7.66 15.00
N GLY A 32 -15.63 7.52 13.70
CA GLY A 32 -14.27 7.46 13.20
C GLY A 32 -13.62 8.80 13.50
N VAL A 33 -12.90 8.89 14.60
CA VAL A 33 -12.07 10.06 14.90
C VAL A 33 -11.03 10.13 13.81
N LYS A 34 -11.20 11.04 12.86
CA LYS A 34 -10.14 11.42 11.93
C LYS A 34 -9.07 12.12 12.77
N VAL A 35 -8.03 11.38 13.11
CA VAL A 35 -6.85 11.92 13.79
C VAL A 35 -6.07 12.69 12.74
N GLU A 36 -6.35 13.98 12.63
CA GLU A 36 -5.55 14.89 11.80
C GLU A 36 -4.37 15.38 12.65
N MET A 37 -3.15 14.94 12.32
CA MET A 37 -1.94 15.49 12.92
C MET A 37 -1.64 16.84 12.28
N THR A 38 -1.48 17.86 13.12
CA THR A 38 -1.17 19.21 12.68
C THR A 38 0.26 19.53 13.10
N GLU A 39 1.14 19.79 12.14
CA GLU A 39 2.48 20.31 12.43
C GLU A 39 2.47 21.84 12.36
N VAL A 40 3.12 22.50 13.32
CA VAL A 40 3.28 23.96 13.33
C VAL A 40 4.62 24.29 12.70
N LEU A 41 4.57 24.91 11.52
CA LEU A 41 5.75 25.37 10.80
C LEU A 41 6.46 26.51 11.56
N PRO A 42 7.76 26.74 11.32
CA PRO A 42 8.53 27.80 12.00
C PRO A 42 7.98 29.22 11.82
N ASN A 43 7.13 29.43 10.80
CA ASN A 43 6.43 30.68 10.52
C ASN A 43 5.08 30.81 11.25
N GLY A 44 4.73 29.86 12.14
CA GLY A 44 3.48 29.85 12.91
C GLY A 44 2.26 29.35 12.16
N GLN A 45 2.40 28.84 10.92
CA GLN A 45 1.28 28.25 10.18
C GLN A 45 1.14 26.75 10.49
N SER A 46 -0.10 26.30 10.64
CA SER A 46 -0.42 24.87 10.77
C SER A 46 -0.57 24.23 9.39
N LYS A 47 0.14 23.14 9.15
CA LYS A 47 -0.10 22.27 7.99
C LYS A 47 -0.78 20.99 8.46
N VAL A 48 -1.94 20.69 7.90
CA VAL A 48 -2.58 19.38 8.06
C VAL A 48 -1.73 18.39 7.27
N ILE A 49 -1.10 17.47 7.99
CA ILE A 49 -0.37 16.37 7.38
C ILE A 49 -1.34 15.20 7.38
N PRO A 50 -1.56 14.52 6.24
CA PRO A 50 -2.36 13.30 6.25
C PRO A 50 -1.78 12.37 7.32
N PRO A 51 -2.62 11.74 8.16
CA PRO A 51 -2.12 10.79 9.15
C PRO A 51 -1.26 9.78 8.40
N LEU A 52 -0.02 9.61 8.84
CA LEU A 52 0.80 8.48 8.41
C LEU A 52 -0.11 7.26 8.59
N MET A 53 -0.52 6.66 7.47
CA MET A 53 -1.22 5.38 7.53
C MET A 53 -0.38 4.50 8.45
N SER A 54 -1.05 3.87 9.42
CA SER A 54 -0.46 2.94 10.35
C SER A 54 0.09 1.72 9.61
N ALA A 55 1.18 1.87 8.85
CA ALA A 55 2.14 0.81 8.66
C ALA A 55 2.72 0.56 10.05
N ASN A 56 2.71 -0.68 10.53
CA ASN A 56 3.44 -0.98 11.77
C ASN A 56 4.89 -0.49 11.57
N GLY A 57 5.49 0.16 12.57
CA GLY A 57 6.85 0.70 12.42
C GLY A 57 7.87 -0.35 11.95
N GLU A 58 7.59 -1.63 12.25
CA GLU A 58 8.33 -2.80 11.77
C GLU A 58 8.20 -3.01 10.25
N ASP A 59 7.01 -2.85 9.67
CA ASP A 59 6.78 -2.98 8.22
C ASP A 59 7.54 -1.87 7.46
N LEU A 60 7.55 -0.66 8.01
CA LEU A 60 8.24 0.49 7.39
C LEU A 60 9.77 0.33 7.44
N LEU A 61 10.30 -0.18 8.56
CA LEU A 61 11.72 -0.51 8.68
C LEU A 61 12.12 -1.62 7.70
N TRP A 62 11.32 -2.67 7.60
CA TRP A 62 11.54 -3.77 6.66
C TRP A 62 11.55 -3.28 5.21
N ILE A 63 10.61 -2.41 4.82
CA ILE A 63 10.57 -1.80 3.47
C ILE A 63 11.85 -1.01 3.19
N LEU A 64 12.32 -0.20 4.13
CA LEU A 64 13.52 0.62 3.97
C LEU A 64 14.79 -0.24 3.87
N GLU A 65 14.89 -1.29 4.69
CA GLU A 65 16.00 -2.26 4.62
C GLU A 65 16.02 -2.96 3.27
N LYS A 66 14.86 -3.39 2.77
CA LYS A 66 14.74 -4.04 1.46
C LYS A 66 15.07 -3.11 0.31
N GLN A 67 14.60 -1.86 0.33
CA GLN A 67 14.99 -0.85 -0.66
C GLN A 67 16.52 -0.66 -0.67
N THR A 68 17.12 -0.54 0.51
CA THR A 68 18.58 -0.39 0.67
C THR A 68 19.35 -1.58 0.12
N LEU A 69 18.90 -2.80 0.40
CA LEU A 69 19.53 -4.03 -0.11
C LEU A 69 19.46 -4.09 -1.63
N LEU A 70 18.25 -3.90 -2.18
CA LEU A 70 18.01 -3.93 -3.63
C LEU A 70 18.82 -2.84 -4.36
N GLU A 71 18.95 -1.64 -3.79
CA GLU A 71 19.79 -0.58 -4.36
C GLU A 71 21.24 -1.06 -4.54
N GLY A 72 21.79 -1.75 -3.54
CA GLY A 72 23.14 -2.32 -3.61
C GLY A 72 23.26 -3.41 -4.67
N LEU A 73 22.33 -4.37 -4.67
CA LEU A 73 22.35 -5.49 -5.62
C LEU A 73 22.21 -5.03 -7.07
N ILE A 74 21.32 -4.07 -7.35
CA ILE A 74 21.16 -3.50 -8.69
C ILE A 74 22.41 -2.71 -9.08
N ALA A 75 22.98 -1.92 -8.17
CA ALA A 75 24.21 -1.16 -8.43
C ALA A 75 25.37 -2.08 -8.82
N ASP A 76 25.55 -3.20 -8.09
CA ASP A 76 26.53 -4.23 -8.41
C ASP A 76 26.26 -4.87 -9.78
N LYS A 77 24.99 -5.17 -10.09
CA LYS A 77 24.56 -5.78 -11.37
C LYS A 77 24.91 -4.89 -12.57
N ILE A 78 24.75 -3.58 -12.43
CA ILE A 78 25.00 -2.61 -13.49
C ILE A 78 26.41 -1.98 -13.43
N ALA A 79 27.24 -2.42 -12.48
CA ALA A 79 28.57 -1.87 -12.21
C ALA A 79 28.56 -0.33 -12.04
N ALA A 80 27.59 0.18 -11.30
CA ALA A 80 27.47 1.61 -10.96
C ALA A 80 27.61 1.83 -9.45
N ASP A 81 27.85 3.08 -9.07
CA ASP A 81 27.81 3.46 -7.66
C ASP A 81 26.38 3.38 -7.12
N ARG A 82 26.22 2.97 -5.86
CA ARG A 82 24.92 2.79 -5.22
C ARG A 82 24.07 4.07 -5.21
N ASP A 83 24.68 5.25 -5.15
CA ASP A 83 23.96 6.53 -5.19
C ASP A 83 23.27 6.80 -6.54
N LYS A 84 23.62 6.05 -7.59
CA LYS A 84 22.98 6.09 -8.90
C LYS A 84 21.72 5.24 -9.00
N VAL A 85 21.40 4.46 -7.98
CA VAL A 85 20.20 3.62 -7.95
C VAL A 85 19.28 4.10 -6.84
N ARG A 86 18.00 4.31 -7.18
CA ARG A 86 16.94 4.58 -6.21
C ARG A 86 15.80 3.64 -6.42
N ILE A 87 15.29 3.06 -5.33
CA ILE A 87 14.20 2.11 -5.36
C ILE A 87 13.11 2.55 -4.40
N HIS A 88 11.88 2.54 -4.89
CA HIS A 88 10.69 2.83 -4.13
C HIS A 88 9.74 1.66 -4.23
N LEU A 89 9.60 0.94 -3.12
CA LEU A 89 8.58 -0.09 -2.92
C LEU A 89 7.34 0.57 -2.33
N ALA A 90 6.21 0.45 -3.02
CA ALA A 90 4.91 0.82 -2.48
C ALA A 90 4.27 -0.43 -1.85
N ALA A 91 3.86 -0.31 -0.59
CA ALA A 91 3.18 -1.38 0.11
C ALA A 91 1.82 -0.90 0.65
N GLU A 92 0.82 -1.76 0.60
CA GLU A 92 -0.47 -1.54 1.25
C GLU A 92 -0.54 -2.38 2.53
N PRO A 93 -1.00 -1.80 3.65
CA PRO A 93 -1.23 -2.56 4.87
C PRO A 93 -2.42 -3.52 4.63
N SER A 94 -2.14 -4.80 4.40
CA SER A 94 -3.16 -5.85 4.53
C SER A 94 -3.17 -6.29 6.00
N GLY A 95 -4.34 -6.64 6.54
CA GLY A 95 -4.55 -6.78 8.00
C GLY A 95 -3.53 -7.63 8.77
N ASP A 96 -2.91 -8.62 8.12
CA ASP A 96 -1.90 -9.49 8.74
C ASP A 96 -0.45 -9.25 8.24
N ALA A 97 -0.23 -8.51 7.14
CA ALA A 97 1.11 -8.21 6.58
C ALA A 97 1.07 -7.06 5.55
N ALA A 98 2.17 -6.32 5.38
CA ALA A 98 2.32 -5.38 4.28
C ALA A 98 2.46 -6.13 2.93
N GLU A 99 1.57 -5.87 1.98
CA GLU A 99 1.65 -6.41 0.62
C GLU A 99 2.34 -5.38 -0.28
N ILE A 100 3.44 -5.77 -0.93
CA ILE A 100 4.10 -4.88 -1.90
C ILE A 100 3.28 -4.88 -3.19
N LEU A 101 2.77 -3.70 -3.54
CA LEU A 101 1.92 -3.49 -4.70
C LEU A 101 2.69 -3.10 -5.95
N SER A 102 3.79 -2.35 -5.80
CA SER A 102 4.56 -1.87 -6.95
C SER A 102 5.99 -1.48 -6.57
N CYS A 103 6.85 -1.45 -7.58
CA CYS A 103 8.24 -1.03 -7.46
C CYS A 103 8.60 -0.02 -8.55
N ALA A 104 9.14 1.13 -8.14
CA ALA A 104 9.73 2.10 -9.05
C ALA A 104 11.24 2.14 -8.85
N VAL A 105 11.99 1.96 -9.93
CA VAL A 105 13.45 2.00 -9.95
C VAL A 105 13.90 3.18 -10.80
N THR A 106 14.75 4.04 -10.25
CA THR A 106 15.41 5.13 -10.99
C THR A 106 16.89 4.85 -11.10
N LEU A 107 17.41 4.87 -12.33
CA LEU A 107 18.80 4.62 -12.66
C LEU A 107 19.44 5.90 -13.22
N ALA A 108 20.40 6.46 -12.49
CA ALA A 108 21.15 7.64 -12.89
C ALA A 108 22.49 7.28 -13.54
N VAL A 109 22.47 6.32 -14.47
CA VAL A 109 23.63 5.91 -15.25
C VAL A 109 23.77 6.75 -16.52
N GLU A 110 25.00 7.13 -16.86
CA GLU A 110 25.28 7.92 -18.07
C GLU A 110 25.35 7.06 -19.34
N GLN A 111 25.57 5.75 -19.18
CA GLN A 111 25.67 4.78 -20.26
C GLN A 111 24.35 4.04 -20.43
N GLU A 112 23.98 3.78 -21.68
CA GLU A 112 22.85 2.90 -21.98
C GLU A 112 23.14 1.49 -21.48
N LEU A 113 22.22 0.93 -20.70
CA LEU A 113 22.31 -0.44 -20.21
C LEU A 113 21.99 -1.41 -21.34
N LYS A 114 22.69 -2.55 -21.35
CA LYS A 114 22.34 -3.66 -22.23
C LYS A 114 20.94 -4.16 -21.88
N GLU A 115 20.13 -4.50 -22.88
CA GLU A 115 18.78 -5.00 -22.70
C GLU A 115 18.75 -6.25 -21.79
N GLU A 116 19.71 -7.16 -21.94
CA GLU A 116 19.88 -8.33 -21.07
C GLU A 116 20.06 -7.96 -19.59
N THR A 117 20.79 -6.87 -19.31
CA THR A 117 21.01 -6.39 -17.94
C THR A 117 19.73 -5.74 -17.41
N LEU A 118 19.04 -4.96 -18.24
CA LEU A 118 17.79 -4.30 -17.88
C LEU A 118 16.69 -5.33 -17.58
N ASP A 119 16.59 -6.39 -18.37
CA ASP A 119 15.61 -7.46 -18.21
C ASP A 119 15.87 -8.34 -16.97
N ALA A 120 17.12 -8.42 -16.53
CA ALA A 120 17.51 -9.16 -15.33
C ALA A 120 17.24 -8.39 -14.02
N ILE A 121 16.98 -7.08 -14.07
CA ILE A 121 16.69 -6.27 -12.88
C ILE A 121 15.32 -6.63 -12.27
N PRO A 122 14.21 -6.70 -13.04
CA PRO A 122 12.92 -7.14 -12.52
C PRO A 122 12.96 -8.53 -11.86
N ASP A 123 13.69 -9.48 -12.45
CA ASP A 123 13.89 -10.82 -11.87
C ASP A 123 14.50 -10.76 -10.47
N LEU A 124 15.60 -10.02 -10.34
CA LEU A 124 16.30 -9.82 -9.07
C LEU A 124 15.39 -9.19 -8.02
N ILE A 125 14.60 -8.20 -8.39
CA ILE A 125 13.68 -7.51 -7.47
C ILE A 125 12.59 -8.46 -6.97
N VAL A 126 11.99 -9.25 -7.87
CA VAL A 126 10.94 -10.20 -7.50
C VAL A 126 11.50 -11.29 -6.58
N GLU A 127 12.67 -11.84 -6.88
CA GLU A 127 13.33 -12.88 -6.08
C GLU A 127 13.63 -12.38 -4.66
N GLU A 128 14.29 -11.23 -4.53
CA GLU A 128 14.67 -10.65 -3.24
C GLU A 128 13.48 -10.19 -2.39
N VAL A 129 12.38 -9.78 -3.03
CA VAL A 129 11.12 -9.46 -2.35
C VAL A 129 10.42 -10.74 -1.88
N ALA A 130 10.45 -11.82 -2.69
CA ALA A 130 9.80 -13.10 -2.38
C ALA A 130 10.56 -13.93 -1.32
N GLU A 131 11.88 -13.82 -1.21
CA GLU A 131 12.70 -14.56 -0.24
C GLU A 131 12.56 -14.07 1.22
N ALA A 132 11.78 -13.02 1.47
CA ALA A 132 11.58 -12.50 2.82
C ALA A 132 10.69 -13.41 3.67
N GLY A 133 11.25 -13.92 4.78
CA GLY A 133 10.57 -14.81 5.72
C GLY A 133 9.19 -14.32 6.18
N THR A 134 8.29 -15.29 6.42
CA THR A 134 6.94 -15.16 7.02
C THR A 134 5.93 -14.20 6.37
N GLN A 135 6.32 -13.27 5.51
CA GLN A 135 5.44 -12.31 4.84
C GLN A 135 5.46 -12.57 3.33
N GLN A 136 4.34 -13.07 2.78
CA GLN A 136 4.19 -13.28 1.34
C GLN A 136 3.89 -11.93 0.64
N ALA A 137 4.93 -11.16 0.32
CA ALA A 137 4.79 -10.05 -0.61
C ALA A 137 4.84 -10.61 -2.06
N ILE A 138 3.74 -10.54 -2.80
CA ILE A 138 3.66 -11.02 -4.19
C ILE A 138 3.88 -9.84 -5.13
N LEU A 139 5.14 -9.41 -5.29
CA LEU A 139 5.49 -8.44 -6.32
C LEU A 139 5.67 -9.17 -7.66
N ARG A 140 5.02 -8.70 -8.72
CA ARG A 140 5.20 -9.24 -10.08
C ARG A 140 6.04 -8.30 -10.92
N LYS A 141 6.63 -8.83 -11.99
CA LYS A 141 7.45 -8.02 -12.92
C LYS A 141 6.62 -6.91 -13.58
N GLU A 142 5.35 -7.18 -13.83
CA GLU A 142 4.41 -6.23 -14.42
C GLU A 142 4.22 -4.97 -13.56
N ASP A 143 4.44 -5.09 -12.24
CA ASP A 143 4.30 -4.01 -11.26
C ASP A 143 5.60 -3.23 -11.05
N ILE A 144 6.64 -3.53 -11.85
CA ILE A 144 7.96 -2.90 -11.79
C ILE A 144 8.11 -1.92 -12.94
N THR A 145 8.45 -0.68 -12.62
CA THR A 145 8.83 0.35 -13.60
C THR A 145 10.28 0.75 -13.39
N ILE A 146 11.07 0.75 -14.47
CA ILE A 146 12.46 1.24 -14.45
C ILE A 146 12.55 2.48 -15.33
N MET A 147 13.08 3.57 -14.78
CA MET A 147 13.29 4.83 -15.47
C MET A 147 14.73 5.31 -15.32
N ASN A 148 15.20 6.12 -16.27
CA ASN A 148 16.47 6.80 -16.13
C ASN A 148 16.34 8.14 -15.38
N ASN A 149 17.46 8.82 -15.14
CA ASN A 149 17.50 10.14 -14.50
C ASN A 149 16.84 11.27 -15.32
N LYS A 150 16.49 11.05 -16.59
CA LYS A 150 15.74 11.99 -17.44
C LYS A 150 14.23 11.75 -17.37
N GLY A 151 13.78 10.72 -16.63
CA GLY A 151 12.38 10.30 -16.56
C GLY A 151 11.93 9.49 -17.78
N GLU A 152 12.86 9.02 -18.62
CA GLU A 152 12.53 8.11 -19.72
C GLU A 152 12.34 6.70 -19.16
N VAL A 153 11.23 6.06 -19.51
CA VAL A 153 10.92 4.70 -19.09
C VAL A 153 11.76 3.73 -19.90
N LEU A 154 12.63 3.00 -19.22
CA LEU A 154 13.45 1.93 -19.80
C LEU A 154 12.70 0.59 -19.77
N TYR A 155 11.92 0.36 -18.71
CA TYR A 155 11.10 -0.83 -18.54
C TYR A 155 9.72 -0.43 -18.00
N PRO A 156 8.63 -0.61 -18.78
CA PRO A 156 7.30 -0.13 -18.41
C PRO A 156 6.47 -1.12 -17.58
N GLY A 157 6.96 -2.34 -17.32
CA GLY A 157 6.19 -3.38 -16.61
C GLY A 157 5.00 -3.88 -17.43
N ALA A 158 3.85 -3.21 -17.30
CA ALA A 158 2.58 -3.60 -17.88
C ALA A 158 2.52 -3.53 -19.43
N GLU A 159 3.30 -2.66 -20.09
CA GLU A 159 3.18 -2.44 -21.54
C GLU A 159 3.89 -3.48 -22.42
N ARG A 160 4.77 -4.34 -21.88
CA ARG A 160 5.41 -5.41 -22.66
C ARG A 160 4.49 -6.61 -22.95
N LEU A 161 3.31 -6.67 -22.32
CA LEU A 161 2.34 -7.78 -22.50
C LEU A 161 1.32 -7.55 -23.63
N LEU A 162 1.38 -6.41 -24.33
CA LEU A 162 0.55 -6.17 -25.50
C LEU A 162 1.35 -6.49 -26.78
N PRO A 163 0.89 -7.44 -27.62
CA PRO A 163 1.52 -7.78 -28.89
C PRO A 163 1.40 -6.68 -29.95
#